data_AF-A0A9D2KEQ3-F1
#
_entry.id   AF-A0A9D2KEQ3-F1
#
_cell.length_a   1.000
_cell.length_b   1.000
_cell.length_c   1.000
_cell.angle_alpha   90.00
_cell.angle_beta   90.00
_cell.angle_gamma   90.00
#
_symmetry.space_group_name_H-M   'P 1'
#
loop_
_entity.id
_entity.type
_entity.pdbx_description
1 polymer ?
#
loop_
_entity_poly.entity_id
_entity_poly.type
_entity_poly.pdbx_seq_one_letter_code
_entity_poly.pdbx_strand_id
1 'polypeptide(L)'
;MAIRRAFRLLTDNFTNVFKLLLYRLVMGALFVGLSYFILDLGLRSLLEGEEMKHVLTMVGDFFEALVSGNTGYLSSFRESFLDALKALGAAFAADLGSIIGSFAGVVVLYLVFRFLNGMATFGMMSISYDRLSTFGKTSFSAAFFENLGRAVRYHLLYVPLSFVYDVLSLVLCWFFFFYTPSVLGDTSVLTVLLGLSLTIAVYIVLQAVKLTFISSWMPYAVENKKVLAGLRDSFTLKGKFMRRFVSYLISVYLMVVLNVVCGFCTLGSFLLITLPASAIYLLWLQLVLYYHENGRKYYLHARKVVGDAEDMPVESEIDLDLES
;
A
#
# COMPACT_ATOMS: atom_id res chain seq x y z
N MET A 1 22.65 -4.53 -8.29
CA MET A 1 23.17 -3.14 -8.19
C MET A 1 22.08 -2.09 -7.95
N ALA A 2 20.96 -2.09 -8.67
CA ALA A 2 19.88 -1.10 -8.50
C ALA A 2 19.32 -1.02 -7.07
N ILE A 3 19.02 -2.18 -6.45
CA ILE A 3 18.55 -2.31 -5.05
C ILE A 3 19.49 -1.59 -4.07
N ARG A 4 20.78 -1.90 -4.12
CA ARG A 4 21.80 -1.29 -3.23
C ARG A 4 21.89 0.23 -3.43
N ARG A 5 21.83 0.70 -4.67
CA ARG A 5 21.88 2.14 -4.99
C ARG A 5 20.62 2.87 -4.50
N ALA A 6 19.44 2.28 -4.71
CA ALA A 6 18.17 2.83 -4.22
C ALA A 6 18.11 2.88 -2.68
N PHE A 7 18.63 1.85 -2.00
CA PHE A 7 18.72 1.85 -0.55
C PHE A 7 19.65 2.96 -0.03
N ARG A 8 20.82 3.16 -0.66
CA ARG A 8 21.72 4.27 -0.31
C ARG A 8 21.06 5.64 -0.53
N LEU A 9 20.33 5.82 -1.63
CA LEU A 9 19.61 7.07 -1.89
C LEU A 9 18.49 7.33 -0.85
N LEU A 10 17.84 6.26 -0.36
CA LEU A 10 16.90 6.36 0.77
C LEU A 10 17.62 6.84 2.03
N THR A 11 18.75 6.25 2.40
CA THR A 11 19.49 6.63 3.63
C THR A 11 19.98 8.08 3.56
N ASP A 12 20.49 8.51 2.40
CA ASP A 12 21.03 9.86 2.21
C ASP A 12 19.93 10.93 2.22
N ASN A 13 18.69 10.56 1.90
CA ASN A 13 17.55 11.47 1.83
C ASN A 13 16.46 11.06 2.83
N PHE A 14 16.82 10.47 3.97
CA PHE A 14 15.87 9.90 4.92
C PHE A 14 14.88 10.92 5.49
N THR A 15 15.23 12.22 5.51
CA THR A 15 14.32 13.31 5.89
C THR A 15 13.01 13.31 5.10
N ASN A 16 13.04 12.83 3.86
CA ASN A 16 11.86 12.72 3.00
C ASN A 16 10.83 11.70 3.54
N VAL A 17 11.27 10.70 4.31
CA VAL A 17 10.40 9.73 5.01
C VAL A 17 9.49 10.44 5.99
N PHE A 18 10.03 11.34 6.80
CA PHE A 18 9.25 12.06 7.82
C PHE A 18 8.23 13.02 7.20
N LYS A 19 8.58 13.68 6.08
CA LYS A 19 7.65 14.56 5.35
C LYS A 19 6.45 13.78 4.81
N LEU A 20 6.70 12.62 4.20
CA LEU A 20 5.65 11.75 3.68
C LEU A 20 4.82 11.12 4.82
N LEU A 21 5.47 10.76 5.94
CA LEU A 21 4.79 10.24 7.12
C LEU A 21 3.82 11.27 7.70
N LEU A 22 4.28 12.51 7.92
CA LEU A 22 3.43 13.58 8.45
C LEU A 22 2.20 13.79 7.58
N TYR A 23 2.38 13.86 6.25
CA TYR A 23 1.25 13.95 5.32
C TYR A 23 0.28 12.77 5.47
N ARG A 24 0.80 11.54 5.49
CA ARG A 24 -0.02 10.32 5.61
C ARG A 24 -0.76 10.24 6.94
N LEU A 25 -0.18 10.71 8.04
CA LEU A 25 -0.83 10.76 9.34
C LEU A 25 -1.98 11.75 9.37
N VAL A 26 -1.76 12.97 8.86
CA VAL A 26 -2.82 13.99 8.79
C VAL A 26 -3.97 13.51 7.90
N MET A 27 -3.66 13.00 6.71
CA MET A 27 -4.66 12.43 5.81
C MET A 27 -5.35 11.20 6.43
N GLY A 28 -4.60 10.34 7.11
CA GLY A 28 -5.13 9.15 7.77
C GLY A 28 -6.13 9.50 8.86
N ALA A 29 -5.76 10.42 9.77
CA ALA A 29 -6.65 10.87 10.84
C ALA A 29 -7.95 11.48 10.29
N LEU A 30 -7.84 12.32 9.26
CA LEU A 30 -9.00 12.96 8.63
C LEU A 30 -9.95 11.92 8.00
N PHE A 31 -9.41 10.98 7.21
CA PHE A 31 -10.24 10.00 6.50
C PHE A 31 -10.76 8.88 7.41
N VAL A 32 -10.05 8.51 8.46
CA VAL A 32 -10.57 7.61 9.50
C VAL A 32 -11.75 8.26 10.21
N GLY A 33 -11.65 9.54 10.59
CA GLY A 33 -12.76 10.28 11.20
C GLY A 33 -13.99 10.38 10.29
N LEU A 34 -13.79 10.71 9.01
CA LEU A 34 -14.89 10.75 8.02
C LEU A 34 -15.50 9.36 7.78
N SER A 35 -14.68 8.31 7.70
CA SER A 35 -15.17 6.94 7.49
C SER A 35 -15.97 6.46 8.70
N TYR A 36 -15.52 6.77 9.91
CA TYR A 36 -16.26 6.50 11.14
C TYR A 36 -17.63 7.18 11.12
N PHE A 37 -17.69 8.48 10.76
CA PHE A 37 -18.96 9.20 10.68
C PHE A 37 -19.93 8.61 9.64
N ILE A 38 -19.44 8.21 8.46
CA ILE A 38 -20.29 7.58 7.44
C ILE A 38 -20.81 6.22 7.91
N LEU A 39 -19.94 5.40 8.49
CA LEU A 39 -20.32 4.08 9.01
C LEU A 39 -21.30 4.21 10.18
N ASP A 40 -21.05 5.14 11.10
CA ASP A 40 -21.94 5.42 12.21
C ASP A 40 -23.30 5.86 11.67
N LEU A 41 -23.37 6.90 10.83
CA LEU A 41 -24.64 7.41 10.30
C LEU A 41 -25.48 6.34 9.59
N GLY A 42 -24.85 5.48 8.80
CA GLY A 42 -25.57 4.52 7.97
C GLY A 42 -25.76 3.14 8.59
N LEU A 43 -25.03 2.79 9.65
CA LEU A 43 -25.23 1.55 10.41
C LEU A 43 -25.92 1.77 11.76
N ARG A 44 -26.14 3.02 12.18
CA ARG A 44 -26.74 3.33 13.49
C ARG A 44 -28.13 2.71 13.67
N SER A 45 -28.98 2.72 12.65
CA SER A 45 -30.31 2.07 12.72
C SER A 45 -30.21 0.57 13.01
N LEU A 46 -29.18 -0.09 12.49
CA LEU A 46 -28.92 -1.52 12.66
C LEU A 46 -28.23 -1.84 13.98
N LEU A 47 -27.24 -1.03 14.38
CA LEU A 47 -26.48 -1.21 15.61
C LEU A 47 -27.29 -0.87 16.86
N GLU A 48 -28.17 0.11 16.79
CA GLU A 48 -29.05 0.50 17.91
C GLU A 48 -30.42 -0.18 17.88
N GLY A 49 -30.70 -0.99 16.86
CA GLY A 49 -31.96 -1.70 16.67
C GLY A 49 -32.28 -2.70 17.79
N GLU A 50 -33.57 -2.92 18.03
CA GLU A 50 -34.04 -3.82 19.09
C GLU A 50 -33.53 -5.26 18.88
N GLU A 51 -33.49 -5.74 17.64
CA GLU A 51 -33.00 -7.07 17.29
C GLU A 51 -31.52 -7.28 17.65
N MET A 52 -30.66 -6.27 17.39
CA MET A 52 -29.23 -6.36 17.70
C MET A 52 -28.99 -6.35 19.22
N LYS A 53 -29.73 -5.51 19.95
CA LYS A 53 -29.70 -5.49 21.41
C LYS A 53 -30.18 -6.81 21.99
N HIS A 54 -31.26 -7.38 21.44
CA HIS A 54 -31.80 -8.65 21.88
C HIS A 54 -30.81 -9.81 21.74
N VAL A 55 -30.10 -9.89 20.60
CA VAL A 55 -29.04 -10.89 20.39
C VAL A 55 -27.88 -10.68 21.37
N LEU A 56 -27.44 -9.44 21.61
CA LEU A 56 -26.37 -9.15 22.58
C LEU A 56 -26.77 -9.53 24.01
N THR A 57 -28.01 -9.25 24.40
CA THR A 57 -28.55 -9.65 25.71
C THR A 57 -28.61 -11.16 25.83
N MET A 58 -29.10 -11.89 24.82
CA MET A 58 -29.11 -13.36 24.82
C MET A 58 -27.70 -13.96 24.98
N VAL A 59 -26.68 -13.37 24.34
CA VAL A 59 -25.28 -13.81 24.50
C VAL A 59 -24.81 -13.56 25.94
N GLY A 60 -25.14 -12.41 26.53
CA GLY A 60 -24.85 -12.12 27.94
C GLY A 60 -25.50 -13.13 28.89
N ASP A 61 -26.81 -13.34 28.72
CA ASP A 61 -27.63 -14.27 29.50
C ASP A 61 -27.14 -15.72 29.34
N PHE A 62 -26.60 -16.09 28.18
CA PHE A 62 -25.96 -17.39 27.97
C PHE A 62 -24.70 -17.58 28.83
N PHE A 63 -23.83 -16.58 28.89
CA PHE A 63 -22.65 -16.64 29.75
C PHE A 63 -23.04 -16.65 31.23
N GLU A 64 -24.06 -15.89 31.62
CA GLU A 64 -24.59 -15.91 32.99
C GLU A 64 -25.21 -17.26 33.35
N ALA A 65 -26.00 -17.86 32.45
CA ALA A 65 -26.57 -19.20 32.63
C ALA A 65 -25.50 -20.30 32.70
N LEU A 66 -24.40 -20.15 31.94
CA LEU A 66 -23.27 -21.08 31.95
C LEU A 66 -22.52 -21.04 33.30
N VAL A 67 -22.37 -19.85 33.89
CA VAL A 67 -21.71 -19.66 35.19
C VAL A 67 -22.62 -20.05 36.36
N SER A 68 -23.93 -19.80 36.25
CA SER A 68 -24.92 -20.10 37.30
C SER A 68 -25.46 -21.54 37.26
N GLY A 69 -25.18 -22.30 36.19
CA GLY A 69 -25.60 -23.70 36.05
C GLY A 69 -27.09 -23.87 35.69
N ASN A 70 -27.72 -22.87 35.06
CA ASN A 70 -29.13 -22.93 34.68
C ASN A 70 -29.34 -23.79 33.41
N THR A 71 -29.47 -25.10 33.60
CA THR A 71 -29.62 -26.09 32.51
C THR A 71 -30.93 -25.96 31.73
N GLY A 72 -31.97 -25.33 32.29
CA GLY A 72 -33.25 -25.08 31.61
C GLY A 72 -33.16 -23.97 30.55
N TYR A 73 -32.38 -22.93 30.81
CA TYR A 73 -32.11 -21.88 29.82
C TYR A 73 -31.20 -22.39 28.70
N LEU A 74 -30.14 -23.15 29.04
CA LEU A 74 -29.17 -23.65 28.06
C LEU A 74 -29.77 -24.63 27.03
N SER A 75 -30.81 -25.38 27.40
CA SER A 75 -31.47 -26.34 26.50
C SER A 75 -32.37 -25.67 25.45
N SER A 76 -32.98 -24.53 25.79
CA SER A 76 -33.85 -23.74 24.89
C SER A 76 -33.09 -22.63 24.15
N PHE A 77 -31.90 -22.26 24.61
CA PHE A 77 -31.08 -21.20 24.03
C PHE A 77 -30.83 -21.39 22.54
N ARG A 78 -30.51 -22.60 22.08
CA ARG A 78 -30.18 -22.86 20.67
C ARG A 78 -31.31 -22.46 19.72
N GLU A 79 -32.55 -22.76 20.07
CA GLU A 79 -33.72 -22.50 19.22
C GLU A 79 -34.07 -21.01 19.25
N SER A 80 -34.17 -20.42 20.44
CA SER A 80 -34.41 -18.99 20.64
C SER A 80 -33.33 -18.11 19.99
N PHE A 81 -32.07 -18.51 20.07
CA PHE A 81 -30.94 -17.80 19.46
C PHE A 81 -30.97 -17.90 17.93
N LEU A 82 -31.32 -19.06 17.36
CA LEU A 82 -31.49 -19.20 15.91
C LEU A 82 -32.62 -18.32 15.38
N ASP A 83 -33.71 -18.20 16.11
CA ASP A 83 -34.82 -17.35 15.70
C ASP A 83 -34.50 -15.86 15.86
N ALA A 84 -33.80 -15.47 16.93
CA ALA A 84 -33.26 -14.11 17.08
C ALA A 84 -32.26 -13.77 15.95
N LEU A 85 -31.41 -14.71 15.53
CA LEU A 85 -30.51 -14.52 14.39
C LEU A 85 -31.25 -14.38 13.06
N LYS A 86 -32.35 -15.12 12.84
CA LYS A 86 -33.18 -14.96 11.64
C LYS A 86 -33.88 -13.61 11.62
N ALA A 87 -34.41 -13.16 12.76
CA ALA A 87 -35.04 -11.85 12.91
C ALA A 87 -34.04 -10.71 12.66
N LEU A 88 -32.84 -10.81 13.23
CA LEU A 88 -31.73 -9.91 12.94
C LEU A 88 -31.38 -9.93 11.45
N GLY A 89 -31.24 -11.11 10.84
CA GLY A 89 -30.97 -11.26 9.41
C GLY A 89 -32.03 -10.59 8.52
N ALA A 90 -33.31 -10.67 8.89
CA ALA A 90 -34.40 -10.00 8.19
C ALA A 90 -34.34 -8.47 8.35
N ALA A 91 -33.99 -7.97 9.54
CA ALA A 91 -33.77 -6.53 9.77
C ALA A 91 -32.58 -6.00 8.93
N PHE A 92 -31.49 -6.76 8.86
CA PHE A 92 -30.36 -6.46 7.97
C PHE A 92 -30.78 -6.47 6.48
N ALA A 93 -31.62 -7.42 6.07
CA ALA A 93 -32.15 -7.49 4.72
C ALA A 93 -33.03 -6.29 4.35
N ALA A 94 -33.84 -5.79 5.29
CA ALA A 94 -34.69 -4.62 5.11
C ALA A 94 -33.87 -3.32 4.92
N ASP A 95 -32.77 -3.18 5.65
CA ASP A 95 -31.88 -2.01 5.60
C ASP A 95 -30.68 -2.18 4.66
N LEU A 96 -30.68 -3.20 3.78
CA LEU A 96 -29.59 -3.45 2.83
C LEU A 96 -29.19 -2.22 2.02
N GLY A 97 -30.15 -1.36 1.67
CA GLY A 97 -29.88 -0.10 0.98
C GLY A 97 -28.96 0.84 1.77
N SER A 98 -29.21 1.01 3.08
CA SER A 98 -28.37 1.84 3.96
C SER A 98 -26.99 1.22 4.15
N ILE A 99 -26.93 -0.10 4.33
CA ILE A 99 -25.67 -0.85 4.45
C ILE A 99 -24.82 -0.67 3.20
N ILE A 100 -25.38 -0.98 2.03
CA ILE A 100 -24.69 -0.87 0.74
C ILE A 100 -24.27 0.58 0.50
N GLY A 101 -25.13 1.56 0.80
CA GLY A 101 -24.82 2.98 0.69
C GLY A 101 -23.64 3.40 1.58
N SER A 102 -23.59 2.90 2.82
CA SER A 102 -22.50 3.16 3.77
C SER A 102 -21.18 2.59 3.29
N PHE A 103 -21.17 1.32 2.87
CA PHE A 103 -19.99 0.67 2.32
C PHE A 103 -19.53 1.35 1.03
N ALA A 104 -20.45 1.71 0.13
CA ALA A 104 -20.14 2.46 -1.08
C ALA A 104 -19.52 3.83 -0.73
N GLY A 105 -20.05 4.53 0.27
CA GLY A 105 -19.50 5.78 0.78
C GLY A 105 -18.07 5.62 1.30
N VAL A 106 -17.78 4.57 2.07
CA VAL A 106 -16.43 4.25 2.53
C VAL A 106 -15.50 3.91 1.38
N VAL A 107 -15.95 3.17 0.37
CA VAL A 107 -15.15 2.87 -0.83
C VAL A 107 -14.81 4.15 -1.60
N VAL A 108 -15.78 5.06 -1.78
CA VAL A 108 -15.54 6.37 -2.42
C VAL A 108 -14.54 7.18 -1.60
N LEU A 109 -14.70 7.27 -0.28
CA LEU A 109 -13.73 7.93 0.59
C LEU A 109 -12.34 7.30 0.50
N TYR A 110 -12.25 5.98 0.45
CA TYR A 110 -10.98 5.26 0.29
C TYR A 110 -10.31 5.62 -1.05
N LEU A 111 -11.08 5.72 -2.15
CA LEU A 111 -10.54 6.15 -3.45
C LEU A 111 -10.04 7.58 -3.42
N VAL A 112 -10.77 8.50 -2.76
CA VAL A 112 -10.31 9.89 -2.57
C VAL A 112 -9.05 9.92 -1.69
N PHE A 113 -9.03 9.19 -0.57
CA PHE A 113 -7.86 9.06 0.30
C PHE A 113 -6.63 8.57 -0.50
N ARG A 114 -6.82 7.53 -1.32
CA ARG A 114 -5.77 6.96 -2.17
C ARG A 114 -5.29 7.96 -3.22
N PHE A 115 -6.21 8.71 -3.82
CA PHE A 115 -5.89 9.78 -4.76
C PHE A 115 -5.05 10.89 -4.11
N LEU A 116 -5.46 11.38 -2.94
CA LEU A 116 -4.73 12.43 -2.22
C LEU A 116 -3.34 11.96 -1.76
N ASN A 117 -3.21 10.73 -1.26
CA ASN A 117 -1.91 10.14 -0.93
C ASN A 117 -1.03 9.89 -2.16
N GLY A 118 -1.65 9.54 -3.28
CA GLY A 118 -1.00 9.42 -4.56
C GLY A 118 -0.35 10.73 -5.00
N MET A 119 -1.06 11.86 -4.88
CA MET A 119 -0.50 13.17 -5.23
C MET A 119 0.75 13.53 -4.41
N ALA A 120 0.75 13.26 -3.10
CA ALA A 120 1.94 13.44 -2.28
C ALA A 120 3.10 12.55 -2.74
N THR A 121 2.79 11.29 -3.08
CA THR A 121 3.78 10.35 -3.63
C THR A 121 4.34 10.86 -4.97
N PHE A 122 3.53 11.54 -5.79
CA PHE A 122 3.98 12.23 -7.01
C PHE A 122 4.94 13.39 -6.72
N GLY A 123 4.63 14.22 -5.73
CA GLY A 123 5.55 15.26 -5.26
C GLY A 123 6.89 14.68 -4.83
N MET A 124 6.88 13.58 -4.07
CA MET A 124 8.10 12.87 -3.66
C MET A 124 8.90 12.36 -4.86
N MET A 125 8.23 11.82 -5.87
CA MET A 125 8.88 11.37 -7.10
C MET A 125 9.57 12.52 -7.84
N SER A 126 8.95 13.71 -7.90
CA SER A 126 9.58 14.90 -8.50
C SER A 126 10.83 15.31 -7.74
N ILE A 127 10.78 15.35 -6.42
CA ILE A 127 11.95 15.70 -5.58
C ILE A 127 13.09 14.69 -5.82
N SER A 128 12.76 13.40 -5.84
CA SER A 128 13.74 12.35 -6.11
C SER A 128 14.30 12.45 -7.54
N TYR A 129 13.48 12.83 -8.51
CA TYR A 129 13.91 13.07 -9.88
C TYR A 129 14.87 14.27 -9.99
N ASP A 130 14.53 15.42 -9.40
CA ASP A 130 15.39 16.62 -9.39
C ASP A 130 16.73 16.33 -8.71
N ARG A 131 16.71 15.53 -7.65
CA ARG A 131 17.92 15.10 -6.96
C ARG A 131 18.83 14.22 -7.83
N LEU A 132 18.26 13.36 -8.68
CA LEU A 132 19.02 12.50 -9.58
C LEU A 132 19.48 13.22 -10.85
N SER A 133 18.70 14.16 -11.36
CA SER A 133 18.94 14.84 -12.63
C SER A 133 19.86 16.05 -12.49
N THR A 134 19.67 16.88 -11.46
CA THR A 134 20.39 18.16 -11.28
C THR A 134 21.02 18.31 -9.90
N PHE A 135 20.93 17.28 -9.05
CA PHE A 135 21.28 17.36 -7.62
C PHE A 135 20.53 18.47 -6.85
N GLY A 136 19.38 18.89 -7.39
CA GLY A 136 18.55 19.96 -6.85
C GLY A 136 18.00 19.65 -5.45
N LYS A 137 17.81 20.70 -4.64
CA LYS A 137 17.12 20.64 -3.34
C LYS A 137 15.75 21.30 -3.47
N THR A 138 14.78 20.59 -4.02
CA THR A 138 13.40 21.06 -4.08
C THR A 138 12.67 20.81 -2.76
N SER A 139 11.93 21.82 -2.28
CA SER A 139 11.10 21.68 -1.09
C SER A 139 9.85 20.86 -1.40
N PHE A 140 9.32 20.16 -0.40
CA PHE A 140 8.16 19.27 -0.62
C PHE A 140 6.93 20.04 -1.09
N SER A 141 6.63 21.18 -0.44
CA SER A 141 5.48 22.01 -0.82
C SER A 141 5.63 22.59 -2.22
N ALA A 142 6.83 23.07 -2.59
CA ALA A 142 7.08 23.60 -3.94
C ALA A 142 6.86 22.49 -4.99
N ALA A 143 7.46 21.32 -4.79
CA ALA A 143 7.31 20.19 -5.70
C ALA A 143 5.85 19.70 -5.79
N PHE A 144 5.10 19.72 -4.68
CA PHE A 144 3.69 19.34 -4.65
C PHE A 144 2.82 20.28 -5.50
N PHE A 145 2.94 21.60 -5.29
CA PHE A 145 2.13 22.59 -6.02
C PHE A 145 2.54 22.74 -7.49
N GLU A 146 3.84 22.71 -7.80
CA GLU A 146 4.33 22.80 -9.18
C GLU A 146 3.90 21.59 -10.04
N ASN A 147 3.73 20.44 -9.41
CA ASN A 147 3.31 19.21 -10.08
C ASN A 147 1.81 18.91 -9.94
N LEU A 148 1.02 19.73 -9.26
CA LEU A 148 -0.36 19.40 -8.89
C LEU A 148 -1.22 18.98 -10.10
N GLY A 149 -1.23 19.78 -11.16
CA GLY A 149 -2.00 19.47 -12.37
C GLY A 149 -1.55 18.18 -13.07
N ARG A 150 -0.25 17.85 -13.00
CA ARG A 150 0.32 16.62 -13.56
C ARG A 150 -0.02 15.41 -12.67
N ALA A 151 0.10 15.58 -11.35
CA ALA A 151 -0.22 14.58 -10.35
C ALA A 151 -1.70 14.19 -10.42
N VAL A 152 -2.60 15.16 -10.61
CA VAL A 152 -4.04 14.93 -10.80
C VAL A 152 -4.30 14.07 -12.04
N ARG A 153 -3.75 14.44 -13.21
CA ARG A 153 -3.94 13.67 -14.45
C ARG A 153 -3.39 12.24 -14.35
N TYR A 154 -2.24 12.07 -13.71
CA TYR A 154 -1.67 10.74 -13.46
C TYR A 154 -2.57 9.92 -12.54
N HIS A 155 -2.97 10.47 -11.39
CA HIS A 155 -3.74 9.73 -10.39
C HIS A 155 -5.18 9.46 -10.81
N LEU A 156 -5.76 10.30 -11.66
CA LEU A 156 -7.09 10.06 -12.23
C LEU A 156 -7.13 8.80 -13.09
N LEU A 157 -6.02 8.44 -13.74
CA LEU A 157 -5.88 7.17 -14.48
C LEU A 157 -5.34 6.04 -13.60
N TYR A 158 -4.34 6.34 -12.78
CA TYR A 158 -3.65 5.35 -11.97
C TYR A 158 -4.56 4.76 -10.88
N VAL A 159 -5.31 5.58 -10.14
CA VAL A 159 -6.08 5.12 -8.98
C VAL A 159 -7.16 4.11 -9.36
N PRO A 160 -8.03 4.35 -10.37
CA PRO A 160 -9.04 3.37 -10.76
C PRO A 160 -8.43 2.07 -11.29
N LEU A 161 -7.42 2.15 -12.15
CA LEU A 161 -6.74 0.98 -12.71
C LEU A 161 -6.08 0.13 -11.60
N SER A 162 -5.40 0.81 -10.69
CA SER A 162 -4.72 0.20 -9.54
C SER A 162 -5.72 -0.40 -8.55
N PHE A 163 -6.90 0.21 -8.38
CA PHE A 163 -7.98 -0.32 -7.56
C PHE A 163 -8.57 -1.60 -8.15
N VAL A 164 -8.91 -1.62 -9.45
CA VAL A 164 -9.41 -2.83 -10.13
C VAL A 164 -8.38 -3.97 -10.01
N TYR A 165 -7.10 -3.66 -10.23
CA TYR A 165 -6.03 -4.65 -10.06
C TYR A 165 -5.96 -5.20 -8.63
N ASP A 166 -6.06 -4.34 -7.62
CA ASP A 166 -6.00 -4.76 -6.21
C ASP A 166 -7.22 -5.61 -5.83
N VAL A 167 -8.42 -5.27 -6.31
CA VAL A 167 -9.64 -6.07 -6.10
C VAL A 167 -9.49 -7.44 -6.75
N LEU A 168 -9.04 -7.52 -8.01
CA LEU A 168 -8.81 -8.80 -8.69
C LEU A 168 -7.74 -9.63 -7.98
N SER A 169 -6.68 -8.98 -7.49
CA SER A 169 -5.62 -9.65 -6.72
C SER A 169 -6.17 -10.22 -5.41
N LEU A 170 -7.04 -9.48 -4.71
CA LEU A 170 -7.66 -9.93 -3.47
C LEU A 170 -8.60 -11.12 -3.71
N VAL A 171 -9.42 -11.07 -4.76
CA VAL A 171 -10.27 -12.20 -5.17
C VAL A 171 -9.44 -13.44 -5.49
N LEU A 172 -8.32 -13.27 -6.19
CA LEU A 172 -7.42 -14.38 -6.50
C LEU A 172 -6.79 -14.95 -5.22
N CYS A 173 -6.32 -14.10 -4.31
CA CYS A 173 -5.80 -14.54 -3.01
C CYS A 173 -6.85 -15.27 -2.17
N TRP A 174 -8.10 -14.79 -2.18
CA TRP A 174 -9.22 -15.47 -1.53
C TRP A 174 -9.45 -16.87 -2.12
N PHE A 175 -9.45 -17.00 -3.45
CA PHE A 175 -9.55 -18.29 -4.11
C PHE A 175 -8.44 -19.24 -3.67
N PHE A 176 -7.17 -18.81 -3.69
CA PHE A 176 -6.06 -19.65 -3.25
C PHE A 176 -6.13 -20.02 -1.76
N PHE A 177 -6.60 -19.11 -0.90
CA PHE A 177 -6.70 -19.36 0.53
C PHE A 177 -7.70 -20.47 0.86
N PHE A 178 -8.88 -20.45 0.22
CA PHE A 178 -9.92 -21.46 0.46
C PHE A 178 -9.74 -22.72 -0.36
N TYR A 179 -9.16 -22.62 -1.56
CA TYR A 179 -8.93 -23.76 -2.43
C TYR A 179 -7.84 -24.70 -1.88
N THR A 180 -6.75 -24.15 -1.31
CA THR A 180 -5.61 -24.98 -0.87
C THR A 180 -5.97 -26.01 0.20
N PRO A 181 -6.71 -25.66 1.29
CA PRO A 181 -7.18 -26.65 2.26
C PRO A 181 -8.21 -27.62 1.69
N SER A 182 -9.06 -27.17 0.74
CA SER A 182 -10.11 -28.02 0.15
C SER A 182 -9.56 -29.16 -0.70
N VAL A 183 -8.43 -28.96 -1.37
CA VAL A 183 -7.78 -29.98 -2.21
C VAL A 183 -7.04 -31.03 -1.38
N LEU A 184 -6.52 -30.64 -0.21
CA LEU A 184 -5.71 -31.51 0.65
C LEU A 184 -6.56 -32.37 1.60
N GLY A 185 -7.89 -32.21 1.61
CA GLY A 185 -8.83 -33.09 2.32
C GLY A 185 -8.83 -32.97 3.86
N ASP A 186 -7.81 -32.36 4.45
CA ASP A 186 -7.66 -32.19 5.90
C ASP A 186 -7.55 -30.71 6.30
N THR A 187 -8.35 -30.29 7.29
CA THR A 187 -8.25 -28.97 7.95
C THR A 187 -7.28 -28.99 9.13
N SER A 188 -6.12 -29.62 8.95
CA SER A 188 -5.07 -29.58 9.96
C SER A 188 -4.44 -28.18 10.04
N VAL A 189 -3.84 -27.83 11.19
CA VAL A 189 -3.13 -26.55 11.35
C VAL A 189 -2.05 -26.37 10.27
N LEU A 190 -1.42 -27.46 9.84
CA LEU A 190 -0.40 -27.46 8.79
C LEU A 190 -0.96 -27.02 7.42
N THR A 191 -2.13 -27.51 7.01
CA THR A 191 -2.71 -27.18 5.70
C THR A 191 -3.17 -25.73 5.65
N VAL A 192 -3.68 -25.19 6.76
CA VAL A 192 -4.01 -23.76 6.91
C VAL A 192 -2.75 -22.89 6.82
N LEU A 193 -1.67 -23.27 7.51
CA LEU A 193 -0.40 -22.55 7.43
C LEU A 193 0.21 -22.58 6.02
N LEU A 194 0.14 -23.71 5.33
CA LEU A 194 0.59 -23.83 3.95
C LEU A 194 -0.24 -22.95 3.02
N GLY A 195 -1.57 -22.97 3.14
CA GLY A 195 -2.48 -22.08 2.39
C GLY A 195 -2.19 -20.60 2.63
N LEU A 196 -1.93 -20.22 3.88
CA LEU A 196 -1.54 -18.86 4.24
C LEU A 196 -0.17 -18.48 3.64
N SER A 197 0.82 -19.36 3.68
CA SER A 197 2.13 -19.10 3.07
C SER A 197 2.04 -18.90 1.55
N LEU A 198 1.24 -19.73 0.88
CA LEU A 198 1.05 -19.69 -0.56
C LEU A 198 0.33 -18.42 -1.00
N THR A 199 -0.71 -18.02 -0.26
CA THR A 199 -1.47 -16.79 -0.57
C THR A 199 -0.63 -15.54 -0.42
N ILE A 200 0.23 -15.48 0.61
CA ILE A 200 1.21 -14.40 0.77
C ILE A 200 2.21 -14.40 -0.40
N ALA A 201 2.72 -15.55 -0.81
CA ALA A 201 3.64 -15.65 -1.94
C ALA A 201 3.00 -15.19 -3.26
N VAL A 202 1.78 -15.63 -3.55
CA VAL A 202 1.00 -15.19 -4.72
C VAL A 202 0.77 -13.68 -4.67
N TYR A 203 0.38 -13.13 -3.53
CA TYR A 203 0.18 -11.70 -3.37
C TYR A 203 1.46 -10.90 -3.64
N ILE A 204 2.61 -11.34 -3.13
CA ILE A 204 3.91 -10.71 -3.38
C ILE A 204 4.24 -10.70 -4.87
N VAL A 205 4.01 -11.82 -5.57
CA VAL A 205 4.22 -11.93 -7.01
C VAL A 205 3.32 -10.94 -7.77
N LEU A 206 2.03 -10.87 -7.43
CA LEU A 206 1.10 -9.91 -8.05
C LEU A 206 1.57 -8.46 -7.82
N GLN A 207 1.95 -8.10 -6.61
CA GLN A 207 2.47 -6.76 -6.33
C GLN A 207 3.75 -6.45 -7.13
N ALA A 208 4.65 -7.42 -7.28
CA ALA A 208 5.84 -7.26 -8.12
C ALA A 208 5.49 -7.08 -9.60
N VAL A 209 4.49 -7.82 -10.12
CA VAL A 209 3.98 -7.65 -11.50
C VAL A 209 3.41 -6.24 -11.70
N LYS A 210 2.55 -5.79 -10.78
CA LYS A 210 1.96 -4.45 -10.78
C LYS A 210 3.04 -3.36 -10.83
N LEU A 211 4.02 -3.44 -9.92
CA LEU A 211 5.13 -2.50 -9.85
C LEU A 211 5.97 -2.52 -11.13
N THR A 212 6.17 -3.69 -11.72
CA THR A 212 6.92 -3.83 -12.98
C THR A 212 6.26 -3.08 -14.12
N PHE A 213 4.94 -3.22 -14.31
CA PHE A 213 4.23 -2.47 -15.35
C PHE A 213 4.19 -0.97 -15.06
N ILE A 214 3.96 -0.56 -13.81
CA ILE A 214 3.85 0.87 -13.44
C ILE A 214 5.22 1.55 -13.37
N SER A 215 6.31 0.80 -13.32
CA SER A 215 7.65 1.31 -13.05
C SER A 215 8.14 2.41 -14.01
N SER A 216 7.86 2.35 -15.31
CA SER A 216 8.25 3.44 -16.24
C SER A 216 7.30 4.64 -16.17
N TRP A 217 6.03 4.42 -15.81
CA TRP A 217 4.97 5.38 -16.04
C TRP A 217 5.15 6.68 -15.24
N MET A 218 5.42 6.55 -13.94
CA MET A 218 5.56 7.70 -13.05
C MET A 218 6.82 8.55 -13.33
N PRO A 219 8.04 7.97 -13.49
CA PRO A 219 9.23 8.73 -13.91
C PRO A 219 9.02 9.46 -15.23
N TYR A 220 8.42 8.78 -16.21
CA TYR A 220 8.17 9.35 -17.52
C TYR A 220 7.20 10.54 -17.45
N ALA A 221 6.16 10.44 -16.61
CA ALA A 221 5.20 11.52 -16.40
C ALA A 221 5.84 12.76 -15.75
N VAL A 222 6.79 12.56 -14.83
CA VAL A 222 7.55 13.65 -14.20
C VAL A 222 8.46 14.32 -15.22
N GLU A 223 9.22 13.53 -15.98
CA GLU A 223 10.20 14.04 -16.95
C GLU A 223 9.55 14.69 -18.17
N ASN A 224 8.77 13.92 -18.94
CA ASN A 224 8.32 14.32 -20.28
C ASN A 224 6.99 15.08 -20.26
N LYS A 225 6.41 15.28 -19.08
CA LYS A 225 5.10 15.95 -18.85
C LYS A 225 3.93 15.29 -19.60
N LYS A 226 4.12 14.10 -20.18
CA LYS A 226 3.14 13.35 -20.98
C LYS A 226 2.76 12.04 -20.30
N VAL A 227 1.64 12.06 -19.57
CA VAL A 227 1.15 10.91 -18.78
C VAL A 227 0.78 9.70 -19.65
N LEU A 228 0.08 9.89 -20.76
CA LEU A 228 -0.39 8.79 -21.62
C LEU A 228 0.75 8.09 -22.39
N ALA A 229 1.76 8.85 -22.80
CA ALA A 229 2.93 8.29 -23.48
C ALA A 229 3.73 7.37 -22.54
N GLY A 230 3.83 7.73 -21.25
CA GLY A 230 4.48 6.88 -20.24
C GLY A 230 3.75 5.57 -19.98
N LEU A 231 2.42 5.54 -20.10
CA LEU A 231 1.64 4.30 -19.98
C LEU A 231 1.96 3.34 -21.14
N ARG A 232 2.03 3.85 -22.38
CA ARG A 232 2.41 3.04 -23.54
C ARG A 232 3.83 2.51 -23.42
N ASP A 233 4.77 3.34 -22.97
CA ASP A 233 6.17 2.95 -22.75
C ASP A 233 6.29 1.82 -21.72
N SER A 234 5.50 1.90 -20.65
CA SER A 234 5.37 0.89 -19.62
C SER A 234 4.93 -0.50 -20.14
N PHE A 235 4.20 -0.58 -21.24
CA PHE A 235 3.80 -1.86 -21.87
C PHE A 235 4.78 -2.33 -22.95
N THR A 236 5.70 -1.49 -23.42
CA THR A 236 6.69 -1.83 -24.45
C THR A 236 8.03 -2.32 -23.87
N LEU A 237 8.00 -3.04 -22.75
CA LEU A 237 9.17 -3.56 -22.03
C LEU A 237 9.82 -4.80 -22.68
N LYS A 238 10.06 -4.79 -24.00
CA LYS A 238 10.66 -5.93 -24.70
C LYS A 238 12.09 -6.19 -24.17
N GLY A 239 12.32 -7.39 -23.63
CA GLY A 239 13.62 -7.86 -23.13
C GLY A 239 14.06 -7.37 -21.74
N LYS A 240 13.46 -6.31 -21.19
CA LYS A 240 13.82 -5.73 -19.88
C LYS A 240 12.88 -6.14 -18.74
N PHE A 241 11.72 -6.71 -19.07
CA PHE A 241 10.68 -7.09 -18.11
C PHE A 241 11.20 -8.00 -16.98
N MET A 242 11.87 -9.10 -17.30
CA MET A 242 12.33 -10.07 -16.30
C MET A 242 13.30 -9.45 -15.28
N ARG A 243 14.23 -8.60 -15.74
CA ARG A 243 15.19 -7.93 -14.86
C ARG A 243 14.48 -6.95 -13.90
N ARG A 244 13.49 -6.21 -14.38
CA ARG A 244 12.65 -5.34 -13.53
C ARG A 244 11.83 -6.16 -12.55
N PHE A 245 11.16 -7.20 -13.04
CA PHE A 245 10.33 -8.08 -12.24
C PHE A 245 11.10 -8.71 -11.09
N VAL A 246 12.27 -9.31 -11.35
CA VAL A 246 13.12 -9.87 -10.29
C VAL A 246 13.57 -8.81 -9.28
N SER A 247 13.91 -7.60 -9.74
CA SER A 247 14.32 -6.51 -8.85
C SER A 247 13.18 -6.06 -7.93
N TYR A 248 11.96 -5.97 -8.44
CA TYR A 248 10.77 -5.66 -7.65
C TYR A 248 10.36 -6.82 -6.74
N LEU A 249 10.42 -8.06 -7.22
CA LEU A 249 10.10 -9.25 -6.45
C LEU A 249 10.97 -9.35 -5.19
N ILE A 250 12.30 -9.23 -5.35
CA ILE A 250 13.25 -9.23 -4.23
C ILE A 250 12.96 -8.05 -3.29
N SER A 251 12.70 -6.86 -3.83
CA SER A 251 12.47 -5.66 -3.02
C SER A 251 11.17 -5.72 -2.22
N VAL A 252 10.09 -6.22 -2.81
CA VAL A 252 8.79 -6.42 -2.13
C VAL A 252 8.95 -7.48 -1.05
N TYR A 253 9.64 -8.60 -1.33
CA TYR A 253 9.88 -9.64 -0.34
C TYR A 253 10.66 -9.10 0.86
N LEU A 254 11.74 -8.35 0.61
CA LEU A 254 12.55 -7.72 1.66
C LEU A 254 11.73 -6.72 2.49
N MET A 255 10.85 -5.93 1.85
CA MET A 255 9.94 -5.03 2.59
C MET A 255 8.94 -5.79 3.44
N VAL A 256 8.34 -6.86 2.93
CA VAL A 256 7.37 -7.66 3.70
C VAL A 256 8.06 -8.24 4.93
N VAL A 257 9.22 -8.88 4.76
CA VAL A 257 9.99 -9.43 5.88
C VAL A 257 10.36 -8.35 6.88
N LEU A 258 10.92 -7.22 6.42
CA LEU A 258 11.31 -6.12 7.30
C LEU A 258 10.11 -5.56 8.08
N ASN A 259 8.99 -5.27 7.39
CA ASN A 259 7.80 -4.73 8.04
C ASN A 259 7.18 -5.72 9.02
N VAL A 260 7.10 -7.01 8.69
CA VAL A 260 6.55 -8.04 9.59
C VAL A 260 7.42 -8.21 10.83
N VAL A 261 8.74 -8.34 10.67
CA VAL A 261 9.68 -8.48 11.79
C VAL A 261 9.64 -7.24 12.68
N CYS A 262 9.77 -6.05 12.09
CA CYS A 262 9.71 -4.81 12.85
C CYS A 262 8.36 -4.59 13.54
N GLY A 263 7.26 -4.91 12.86
CA GLY A 263 5.91 -4.81 13.41
C GLY A 263 5.75 -5.72 14.63
N PHE A 264 6.21 -6.97 14.53
CA PHE A 264 6.16 -7.92 15.64
C PHE A 264 7.06 -7.49 16.81
N CYS A 265 8.33 -7.13 16.55
CA CYS A 265 9.29 -6.78 17.60
C CYS A 265 8.96 -5.50 18.36
N THR A 266 8.22 -4.57 17.75
CA THR A 266 7.97 -3.23 18.31
C THR A 266 6.50 -2.95 18.61
N LEU A 267 5.68 -4.00 18.64
CA LEU A 267 4.21 -3.91 18.79
C LEU A 267 3.59 -2.88 17.82
N GLY A 268 4.09 -2.85 16.59
CA GLY A 268 3.62 -1.98 15.51
C GLY A 268 4.17 -0.56 15.51
N SER A 269 4.84 -0.08 16.55
CA SER A 269 5.32 1.32 16.60
C SER A 269 6.32 1.67 15.49
N PHE A 270 7.21 0.74 15.12
CA PHE A 270 8.20 0.97 14.07
C PHE A 270 7.61 0.96 12.65
N LEU A 271 6.38 0.45 12.47
CA LEU A 271 5.66 0.49 11.19
C LEU A 271 5.39 1.92 10.72
N LEU A 272 5.28 2.87 11.66
CA LEU A 272 5.13 4.29 11.34
C LEU A 272 6.30 4.80 10.51
N ILE A 273 7.50 4.26 10.68
CA ILE A 273 8.68 4.67 9.92
C ILE A 273 8.92 3.73 8.73
N THR A 274 8.76 2.42 8.91
CA THR A 274 9.11 1.47 7.83
C THR A 274 8.13 1.50 6.66
N LEU A 275 6.85 1.81 6.88
CA LEU A 275 5.87 1.93 5.79
C LEU A 275 6.16 3.10 4.83
N PRO A 276 6.36 4.35 5.29
CA PRO A 276 6.74 5.45 4.41
C PRO A 276 8.16 5.26 3.85
N ALA A 277 9.09 4.66 4.60
CA ALA A 277 10.42 4.34 4.10
C ALA A 277 10.36 3.33 2.93
N SER A 278 9.53 2.29 3.05
CA SER A 278 9.29 1.31 1.99
C SER A 278 8.73 1.98 0.73
N ALA A 279 7.79 2.91 0.89
CA ALA A 279 7.21 3.66 -0.22
C ALA A 279 8.27 4.51 -0.96
N ILE A 280 9.10 5.25 -0.23
CA ILE A 280 10.17 6.07 -0.83
C ILE A 280 11.27 5.19 -1.44
N TYR A 281 11.60 4.07 -0.83
CA TYR A 281 12.55 3.11 -1.40
C TYR A 281 12.06 2.56 -2.74
N LEU A 282 10.77 2.26 -2.89
CA LEU A 282 10.19 1.89 -4.19
C LEU A 282 10.32 3.01 -5.23
N LEU A 283 10.10 4.28 -4.85
CA LEU A 283 10.29 5.42 -5.77
C LEU A 283 11.75 5.54 -6.22
N TRP A 284 12.70 5.38 -5.31
CA TRP A 284 14.12 5.37 -5.65
C TRP A 284 14.48 4.22 -6.58
N LEU A 285 13.99 3.02 -6.28
CA LEU A 285 14.21 1.85 -7.12
C LEU A 285 13.64 2.07 -8.53
N GLN A 286 12.45 2.65 -8.62
CA GLN A 286 11.78 2.99 -9.86
C GLN A 286 12.61 3.97 -10.70
N LEU A 287 13.14 5.03 -10.09
CA LEU A 287 13.99 6.00 -10.77
C LEU A 287 15.32 5.39 -11.20
N VAL A 288 16.00 4.63 -10.33
CA VAL A 288 17.29 4.00 -10.66
C VAL A 288 17.14 3.02 -11.83
N LEU A 289 16.08 2.21 -11.85
CA LEU A 289 15.80 1.31 -12.96
C LEU A 289 15.49 2.08 -14.25
N TYR A 290 14.69 3.16 -14.16
CA TYR A 290 14.35 4.00 -15.30
C TYR A 290 15.60 4.66 -15.93
N TYR A 291 16.50 5.22 -15.12
CA TYR A 291 17.73 5.85 -15.59
C TYR A 291 18.69 4.84 -16.22
N HIS A 292 18.90 3.68 -15.58
CA HIS A 292 19.77 2.63 -16.10
C HIS A 292 19.25 2.10 -17.44
N GLU A 293 17.95 1.99 -17.62
CA GLU A 293 17.38 1.43 -18.85
C GLU A 293 17.33 2.38 -20.02
N ASN A 294 17.35 3.67 -19.74
CA ASN A 294 17.44 4.75 -20.73
C ASN A 294 18.89 5.21 -20.96
N GLY A 295 19.89 4.52 -20.40
CA GLY A 295 21.31 4.84 -20.56
C GLY A 295 21.72 6.20 -19.97
N ARG A 296 20.98 6.69 -18.97
CA ARG A 296 21.14 8.05 -18.45
C ARG A 296 22.11 8.11 -17.30
N LYS A 297 22.89 9.19 -17.29
CA LYS A 297 23.72 9.57 -16.14
C LYS A 297 22.85 10.13 -15.01
N TYR A 298 23.13 9.76 -13.77
CA TYR A 298 22.45 10.30 -12.59
C TYR A 298 23.39 10.50 -11.40
N TYR A 299 23.07 11.50 -10.57
CA TYR A 299 23.84 11.81 -9.36
C TYR A 299 23.52 10.82 -8.24
N LEU A 300 24.54 10.14 -7.71
CA LEU A 300 24.46 9.39 -6.45
C LEU A 300 24.82 10.31 -5.27
N HIS A 301 25.83 11.16 -5.47
CA HIS A 301 26.25 12.21 -4.54
C HIS A 301 26.62 13.47 -5.33
N ALA A 302 26.86 14.59 -4.64
CA ALA A 302 27.38 15.82 -5.27
C ALA A 302 28.64 15.54 -6.11
N ARG A 303 29.46 14.57 -5.68
CA ARG A 303 30.74 14.20 -6.28
C ARG A 303 30.73 12.86 -7.04
N LYS A 304 29.60 12.14 -7.10
CA LYS A 304 29.53 10.83 -7.77
C LYS A 304 28.36 10.77 -8.74
N VAL A 305 28.66 10.66 -10.02
CA VAL A 305 27.71 10.45 -11.11
C VAL A 305 27.84 9.01 -11.63
N VAL A 306 26.72 8.35 -11.86
CA VAL A 306 26.66 6.97 -12.33
C VAL A 306 26.13 6.96 -13.77
N GLY A 307 26.83 6.30 -14.69
CA GLY A 307 26.45 6.12 -16.10
C GLY A 307 27.23 5.00 -16.80
N ASP A 308 26.95 4.76 -18.10
CA ASP A 308 27.59 3.69 -18.91
C ASP A 308 29.04 4.00 -19.35
N ALA A 309 29.52 5.22 -19.13
CA ALA A 309 30.95 5.47 -19.09
C ALA A 309 31.39 5.22 -17.65
N GLU A 310 32.38 4.34 -17.47
CA GLU A 310 33.07 3.95 -16.24
C GLU A 310 32.78 4.85 -15.03
N ASP A 311 32.58 4.22 -13.86
CA ASP A 311 32.69 4.88 -12.56
C ASP A 311 33.92 5.81 -12.59
N MET A 312 33.76 7.09 -12.94
CA MET A 312 34.88 8.03 -12.90
C MET A 312 35.11 8.30 -11.43
N PRO A 313 36.21 7.82 -10.82
CA PRO A 313 36.71 8.51 -9.65
C PRO A 313 37.07 9.92 -10.15
N VAL A 314 36.41 10.95 -9.62
CA VAL A 314 37.03 12.27 -9.67
C VAL A 314 38.14 12.21 -8.61
N GLU A 315 39.27 11.65 -9.02
CA GLU A 315 40.54 11.78 -8.32
C GLU A 315 41.43 12.66 -9.20
N SER A 316 41.58 13.92 -8.80
CA SER A 316 42.88 14.58 -8.73
C SER A 316 42.66 15.92 -8.02
N GLU A 317 43.35 16.07 -6.88
CA GLU A 317 43.97 17.31 -6.41
C GLU A 317 43.25 18.63 -6.75
N ILE A 318 42.59 19.19 -5.75
CA ILE A 318 42.76 20.64 -5.55
C ILE A 318 44.09 20.75 -4.84
N ASP A 319 45.16 20.88 -5.60
CA ASP A 319 46.38 21.55 -5.14
C ASP A 319 45.94 22.91 -4.61
N LEU A 320 45.93 23.01 -3.29
CA LEU A 320 46.11 24.29 -2.61
C LEU A 320 47.57 24.66 -2.80
N ASP A 321 47.94 25.07 -4.01
CA ASP A 321 49.04 26.00 -4.23
C ASP A 321 48.61 27.36 -3.67
N LEU A 322 48.60 27.43 -2.34
CA LEU A 322 48.84 28.68 -1.62
C LEU A 322 50.35 28.79 -1.44
N GLU A 323 51.04 29.11 -2.54
CA GLU A 323 52.35 29.76 -2.47
C GLU A 323 52.25 31.19 -3.03
N SER A 324 52.67 32.12 -2.16
CA SER A 324 52.82 33.58 -2.27
C SER A 324 51.62 34.47 -1.89
#